data_AF-A0A8H6ILX1-F1
#
_entry.id   AF-A0A8H6ILX1-F1
#
_cell.length_a   1.000
_cell.length_b   1.000
_cell.length_c   1.000
_cell.angle_alpha   90.00
_cell.angle_beta   90.00
_cell.angle_gamma   90.00
#
_symmetry.space_group_name_H-M   'P 1'
#
loop_
_entity.id
_entity.type
_entity.pdbx_description
1 polymer ?
#
loop_
_entity_poly.entity_id
_entity_poly.type
_entity_poly.pdbx_seq_one_letter_code
_entity_poly.pdbx_strand_id
1 'polypeptide(L)'
;MLHGKKGFDRLVYACKNVLNTPVTWLFCNAATTTPSPDPLDQFFPTKFTSEPSVVSDCQVQMAPLAVPADTVENGDRAGLEDFATETYEWLSLIRLQSPRVAVGDNIDPYLSRYQIPGDSDAPPHGRVCKITWQGFFTSSWVRSVLINTLAALPSRSWFSLSATSFAKGMAGDSGEVAFLRPPESPGHYLLWEIRSDE
;
A
#
# COMPACT_ATOMS: atom_id res chain seq x y z
N MET A 1 -33.70 4.21 -6.94
CA MET A 1 -34.91 3.38 -6.72
C MET A 1 -35.89 4.19 -5.89
N LEU A 2 -37.18 4.13 -6.20
CA LEU A 2 -38.21 4.94 -5.52
C LEU A 2 -39.09 4.02 -4.68
N HIS A 3 -39.38 4.45 -3.44
CA HIS A 3 -40.38 3.80 -2.59
C HIS A 3 -41.73 3.70 -3.31
N GLY A 4 -42.46 2.59 -3.09
CA GLY A 4 -43.78 2.35 -3.68
C GLY A 4 -43.76 1.85 -5.14
N LYS A 5 -42.58 1.57 -5.71
CA LYS A 5 -42.45 0.84 -6.97
C LYS A 5 -42.22 -0.65 -6.67
N LYS A 6 -42.88 -1.52 -7.45
CA LYS A 6 -42.79 -2.99 -7.31
C LYS A 6 -41.37 -3.53 -7.15
N GLY A 7 -40.40 -2.95 -7.87
CA GLY A 7 -38.99 -3.35 -7.74
C GLY A 7 -38.40 -3.07 -6.36
N PHE A 8 -38.69 -1.90 -5.78
CA PHE A 8 -38.26 -1.55 -4.44
C PHE A 8 -38.95 -2.43 -3.38
N ASP A 9 -40.26 -2.64 -3.50
CA ASP A 9 -41.03 -3.45 -2.55
C ASP A 9 -40.57 -4.92 -2.55
N ARG A 10 -40.20 -5.45 -3.72
CA ARG A 10 -39.59 -6.79 -3.84
C ARG A 10 -38.25 -6.88 -3.12
N LEU A 11 -37.40 -5.85 -3.20
CA LEU A 11 -36.12 -5.82 -2.50
C LEU A 11 -36.32 -5.78 -0.97
N VAL A 12 -37.25 -4.94 -0.48
CA VAL A 12 -37.62 -4.91 0.94
C VAL A 12 -38.17 -6.25 1.41
N TYR A 13 -39.03 -6.89 0.61
CA TYR A 13 -39.53 -8.24 0.92
C TYR A 13 -38.39 -9.26 0.99
N ALA A 14 -37.46 -9.23 0.04
CA ALA A 14 -36.29 -10.11 0.03
C ALA A 14 -35.43 -9.93 1.28
N CYS A 15 -35.08 -8.70 1.66
CA CYS A 15 -34.30 -8.43 2.87
C CYS A 15 -34.99 -8.89 4.17
N LYS A 16 -36.32 -8.96 4.19
CA LYS A 16 -37.10 -9.40 5.37
C LYS A 16 -37.35 -10.91 5.42
N ASN A 17 -37.59 -11.54 4.28
CA ASN A 17 -38.12 -12.91 4.22
C ASN A 17 -37.16 -13.92 3.58
N VAL A 18 -36.23 -13.47 2.75
CA VAL A 18 -35.33 -14.35 1.97
C VAL A 18 -33.89 -14.21 2.46
N LEU A 19 -33.37 -12.99 2.54
CA LEU A 19 -32.01 -12.67 3.01
C LEU A 19 -32.02 -12.41 4.51
N ASN A 20 -32.59 -13.34 5.28
CA ASN A 20 -32.83 -13.20 6.72
C ASN A 20 -31.66 -13.71 7.59
N THR A 21 -30.56 -14.13 6.97
CA THR A 21 -29.35 -14.58 7.69
C THR A 21 -28.45 -13.37 7.98
N PRO A 22 -28.02 -13.17 9.23
CA PRO A 22 -27.08 -12.11 9.56
C PRO A 22 -25.75 -12.28 8.82
N VAL A 23 -25.22 -11.18 8.30
CA VAL A 23 -23.90 -11.10 7.66
C VAL A 23 -23.08 -10.04 8.40
N THR A 24 -21.80 -10.33 8.63
CA THR A 24 -20.87 -9.34 9.19
C THR A 24 -20.42 -8.38 8.09
N TRP A 25 -20.64 -7.09 8.32
CA TRP A 25 -20.24 -6.03 7.40
C TRP A 25 -19.08 -5.23 7.98
N LEU A 26 -18.08 -4.94 7.14
CA LEU A 26 -17.14 -3.85 7.42
C LEU A 26 -17.75 -2.56 6.88
N PHE A 27 -17.83 -1.56 7.76
CA PHE A 27 -18.38 -0.26 7.42
C PHE A 27 -17.33 0.83 7.66
N CYS A 28 -17.18 1.74 6.70
CA CYS A 28 -16.36 2.93 6.83
C CYS A 28 -17.22 4.14 6.46
N ASN A 29 -17.38 5.10 7.38
CA ASN A 29 -18.07 6.34 7.07
C ASN A 29 -17.13 7.23 6.22
N ALA A 30 -17.39 7.28 4.92
CA ALA A 30 -16.65 8.14 4.00
C ALA A 30 -17.05 9.63 4.10
N ALA A 31 -18.13 9.95 4.80
CA ALA A 31 -18.58 11.32 5.03
C ALA A 31 -17.81 11.98 6.18
N THR A 32 -17.69 13.30 6.13
CA THR A 32 -17.04 14.09 7.20
C THR A 32 -17.90 14.21 8.45
N THR A 33 -19.18 13.87 8.36
CA THR A 33 -20.13 13.94 9.48
C THR A 33 -20.95 12.66 9.58
N THR A 34 -21.22 12.26 10.81
CA THR A 34 -22.14 11.16 11.12
C THR A 34 -23.50 11.78 11.48
N PRO A 35 -24.62 11.32 10.89
CA PRO A 35 -25.95 11.78 11.29
C PRO A 35 -26.19 11.57 12.79
N SER A 36 -26.99 12.45 13.39
CA SER A 36 -27.40 12.32 14.80
C SER A 36 -28.92 12.08 14.87
N PRO A 37 -29.37 10.93 15.43
CA PRO A 37 -28.57 9.83 15.98
C PRO A 37 -27.88 8.99 14.88
N ASP A 38 -26.81 8.28 15.22
CA ASP A 38 -26.12 7.38 14.29
C ASP A 38 -27.06 6.22 13.91
N PRO A 39 -27.44 6.05 12.64
CA PRO A 39 -28.33 4.98 12.21
C PRO A 39 -27.79 3.57 12.48
N LEU A 40 -26.47 3.45 12.70
CA LEU A 40 -25.84 2.18 13.01
C LEU A 40 -25.93 1.79 14.48
N ASP A 41 -26.12 2.73 15.40
CA ASP A 41 -26.10 2.44 16.84
C ASP A 41 -27.15 1.39 17.25
N GLN A 42 -28.30 1.34 16.57
CA GLN A 42 -29.35 0.33 16.80
C GLN A 42 -28.90 -1.11 16.50
N PHE A 43 -27.80 -1.28 15.75
CA PHE A 43 -27.23 -2.57 15.38
C PHE A 43 -25.99 -2.92 16.22
N PHE A 44 -25.69 -2.16 17.26
CA PHE A 44 -24.56 -2.39 18.19
C PHE A 44 -23.23 -2.66 17.47
N PRO A 45 -22.76 -1.71 16.62
CA PRO A 45 -21.57 -1.92 15.80
C PRO A 45 -20.32 -2.01 16.69
N THR A 46 -19.40 -2.89 16.33
CA THR A 46 -18.06 -2.89 16.93
C THR A 46 -17.26 -1.76 16.30
N LYS A 47 -16.99 -0.71 17.07
CA LYS A 47 -16.17 0.42 16.61
C LYS A 47 -14.70 0.03 16.65
N PHE A 48 -13.99 0.28 15.55
CA PHE A 48 -12.57 -0.01 15.42
C PHE A 48 -11.82 1.24 14.95
N THR A 49 -10.79 1.63 15.69
CA THR A 49 -9.87 2.71 15.31
C THR A 49 -8.56 2.09 14.87
N SER A 50 -8.13 2.37 13.64
CA SER A 50 -6.80 1.95 13.19
C SER A 50 -5.74 2.92 13.70
N GLU A 51 -4.89 2.43 14.58
CA GLU A 51 -3.70 3.16 15.03
C GLU A 51 -2.49 2.88 14.11
N PRO A 52 -1.59 3.85 13.90
CA PRO A 52 -0.33 3.62 13.17
C PRO A 52 0.62 2.74 13.99
N SER A 53 1.14 1.69 13.36
CA SER A 53 2.35 1.00 13.80
C SER A 53 3.57 1.69 13.20
N VAL A 54 4.51 2.11 14.05
CA VAL A 54 5.77 2.75 13.62
C VAL A 54 6.95 1.85 13.98
N VAL A 55 7.80 1.59 13.01
CA VAL A 55 9.10 0.94 13.20
C VAL A 55 10.16 1.94 12.78
N SER A 56 10.87 2.50 13.77
CA SER A 56 11.92 3.48 13.57
C SER A 56 13.31 2.83 13.45
N ASP A 57 14.26 3.58 12.90
CA ASP A 57 15.69 3.25 12.89
C ASP A 57 16.06 1.88 12.29
N CYS A 58 15.30 1.42 11.29
CA CYS A 58 15.67 0.24 10.52
C CYS A 58 16.99 0.49 9.80
N GLN A 59 18.06 -0.18 10.23
CA GLN A 59 19.35 -0.15 9.54
C GLN A 59 19.28 -1.06 8.33
N VAL A 60 19.25 -0.47 7.15
CA VAL A 60 19.14 -1.21 5.89
C VAL A 60 20.32 -0.92 4.98
N GLN A 61 20.71 -1.92 4.21
CA GLN A 61 21.54 -1.72 3.04
C GLN A 61 20.69 -1.10 1.92
N MET A 62 21.18 -0.01 1.34
CA MET A 62 20.45 0.86 0.43
C MET A 62 20.67 0.44 -1.02
N ALA A 63 19.57 0.23 -1.73
CA ALA A 63 19.57 0.14 -3.19
C ALA A 63 19.69 1.55 -3.82
N PRO A 64 20.23 1.68 -5.04
CA PRO A 64 20.17 2.91 -5.80
C PRO A 64 18.71 3.21 -6.14
N LEU A 65 18.22 4.37 -5.68
CA LEU A 65 16.83 4.79 -5.91
C LEU A 65 16.68 5.82 -7.04
N ALA A 66 17.78 6.35 -7.55
CA ALA A 66 17.76 7.25 -8.70
C ALA A 66 17.71 6.42 -9.98
N VAL A 67 16.76 6.75 -10.86
CA VAL A 67 16.67 6.12 -12.19
C VAL A 67 17.94 6.46 -12.98
N PRO A 68 18.64 5.47 -13.56
CA PRO A 68 19.84 5.74 -14.36
C PRO A 68 19.53 6.68 -15.54
N ALA A 69 20.40 7.68 -15.75
CA ALA A 69 20.18 8.75 -16.73
C ALA A 69 20.18 8.22 -18.17
N ASP A 70 21.02 7.24 -18.46
CA ASP A 70 21.14 6.54 -19.73
C ASP A 70 19.85 5.76 -20.08
N THR A 71 19.18 5.17 -19.10
CA THR A 71 17.88 4.51 -19.31
C THR A 71 16.83 5.52 -19.80
N VAL A 72 16.81 6.72 -19.23
CA VAL A 72 15.86 7.78 -19.59
C VAL A 72 16.22 8.43 -20.93
N GLU A 73 17.49 8.77 -21.14
CA GLU A 73 17.98 9.46 -22.35
C GLU A 73 17.88 8.58 -23.60
N ASN A 74 18.18 7.29 -23.47
CA ASN A 74 18.15 6.35 -24.59
C ASN A 74 16.76 5.70 -24.79
N GLY A 75 15.80 5.95 -23.90
CA GLY A 75 14.50 5.31 -23.93
C GLY A 75 14.59 3.79 -23.78
N ASP A 76 15.54 3.30 -22.97
CA ASP A 76 15.72 1.88 -22.72
C ASP A 76 14.61 1.37 -21.80
N ARG A 77 13.57 0.83 -22.43
CA ARG A 77 12.42 0.29 -21.73
C ARG A 77 12.78 -0.95 -20.89
N ALA A 78 13.66 -1.81 -21.37
CA ALA A 78 14.01 -3.03 -20.66
C ALA A 78 14.77 -2.70 -19.37
N GLY A 79 15.78 -1.83 -19.46
CA GLY A 79 16.49 -1.35 -18.27
C GLY A 79 15.58 -0.63 -17.27
N LEU A 80 14.56 0.10 -17.74
CA LEU A 80 13.58 0.72 -16.86
C LEU A 80 12.69 -0.30 -16.13
N GLU A 81 12.24 -1.34 -16.83
CA GLU A 81 11.42 -2.42 -16.26
C GLU A 81 12.23 -3.23 -15.23
N ASP A 82 13.50 -3.54 -15.51
CA ASP A 82 14.40 -4.22 -14.59
C ASP A 82 14.64 -3.38 -13.33
N PHE A 83 15.04 -2.10 -13.50
CA PHE A 83 15.24 -1.17 -12.38
C PHE A 83 13.98 -1.02 -11.52
N ALA A 84 12.82 -0.86 -12.15
CA ALA A 84 11.55 -0.71 -11.44
C ALA A 84 11.19 -2.00 -10.67
N THR A 85 11.46 -3.17 -11.23
CA THR A 85 11.20 -4.46 -10.59
C THR A 85 12.11 -4.65 -9.37
N GLU A 86 13.41 -4.46 -9.54
CA GLU A 86 14.41 -4.56 -8.47
C GLU A 86 14.12 -3.58 -7.31
N THR A 87 13.77 -2.33 -7.66
CA THR A 87 13.40 -1.31 -6.68
C THR A 87 12.15 -1.70 -5.90
N TYR A 88 11.12 -2.20 -6.59
CA TYR A 88 9.89 -2.66 -5.95
C TYR A 88 10.15 -3.86 -5.04
N GLU A 89 10.97 -4.83 -5.45
CA GLU A 89 11.37 -5.97 -4.62
C GLU A 89 12.09 -5.53 -3.34
N TRP A 90 13.09 -4.65 -3.46
CA TRP A 90 13.81 -4.09 -2.31
C TRP A 90 12.86 -3.36 -1.33
N LEU A 91 11.97 -2.51 -1.85
CA LEU A 91 10.93 -1.85 -1.04
C LEU A 91 9.99 -2.86 -0.36
N SER A 92 9.66 -3.94 -1.05
CA SER A 92 8.83 -5.03 -0.51
C SER A 92 9.51 -5.73 0.66
N LEU A 93 10.82 -6.00 0.57
CA LEU A 93 11.59 -6.58 1.65
C LEU A 93 11.67 -5.65 2.87
N ILE A 94 11.78 -4.33 2.66
CA ILE A 94 11.68 -3.34 3.75
C ILE A 94 10.30 -3.39 4.41
N ARG A 95 9.22 -3.43 3.62
CA ARG A 95 7.85 -3.55 4.13
C ARG A 95 7.66 -4.83 4.94
N LEU A 96 8.27 -5.93 4.52
CA LEU A 96 8.25 -7.20 5.25
C LEU A 96 9.19 -7.23 6.45
N GLN A 97 10.00 -6.19 6.67
CA GLN A 97 11.07 -6.16 7.68
C GLN A 97 12.00 -7.38 7.54
N SER A 98 12.27 -7.75 6.29
CA SER A 98 13.07 -8.91 5.96
C SER A 98 14.52 -8.71 6.41
N PRO A 99 15.17 -9.73 7.01
CA PRO A 99 16.58 -9.65 7.36
C PRO A 99 17.48 -9.53 6.13
N ARG A 100 17.00 -9.87 4.92
CA ARG A 100 17.77 -9.83 3.67
C ARG A 100 18.22 -8.42 3.26
N VAL A 101 17.59 -7.37 3.79
CA VAL A 101 17.97 -5.97 3.55
C VAL A 101 18.65 -5.34 4.77
N ALA A 102 18.84 -6.09 5.86
CA ALA A 102 19.44 -5.59 7.08
C ALA A 102 20.96 -5.44 6.93
N VAL A 103 21.53 -4.45 7.61
CA VAL A 103 23.00 -4.31 7.67
C VAL A 103 23.63 -5.53 8.36
N GLY A 104 24.67 -6.09 7.74
CA GLY A 104 25.41 -7.22 8.28
C GLY A 104 24.72 -8.57 8.07
N ASP A 105 23.72 -8.62 7.20
CA ASP A 105 23.15 -9.87 6.76
C ASP A 105 24.22 -10.79 6.11
N ASN A 106 24.20 -12.06 6.51
CA ASN A 106 25.17 -13.07 6.09
C ASN A 106 24.48 -14.43 5.94
N ILE A 107 23.43 -14.45 5.12
CA ILE A 107 22.73 -15.69 4.79
C ILE A 107 23.62 -16.59 3.95
N ASP A 108 23.43 -17.90 4.12
CA ASP A 108 24.01 -18.88 3.21
C ASP A 108 23.45 -18.67 1.79
N PRO A 109 24.30 -18.48 0.77
CA PRO A 109 23.88 -18.34 -0.63
C PRO A 109 23.05 -19.52 -1.18
N TYR A 110 23.18 -20.71 -0.58
CA TYR A 110 22.33 -21.86 -0.91
C TYR A 110 20.89 -21.70 -0.41
N LEU A 111 20.66 -20.87 0.61
CA LEU A 111 19.33 -20.59 1.18
C LEU A 111 18.67 -19.35 0.57
N SER A 112 19.46 -18.33 0.22
CA SER A 112 18.94 -17.14 -0.45
C SER A 112 19.98 -16.55 -1.39
N ARG A 113 19.57 -16.34 -2.64
CA ARG A 113 20.39 -15.68 -3.67
C ARG A 113 20.03 -14.22 -3.87
N TYR A 114 19.12 -13.69 -3.05
CA TYR A 114 18.76 -12.28 -3.13
C TYR A 114 19.99 -11.44 -2.84
N GLN A 115 20.25 -10.49 -3.71
CA GLN A 115 21.27 -9.47 -3.54
C GLN A 115 20.60 -8.11 -3.70
N ILE A 116 21.18 -7.12 -3.04
CA ILE A 116 20.64 -5.77 -3.09
C ILE A 116 20.96 -5.20 -4.47
N PRO A 117 19.99 -4.55 -5.12
CA PRO A 117 20.21 -3.96 -6.43
C PRO A 117 21.43 -3.03 -6.46
N GLY A 118 22.17 -3.07 -7.57
CA GLY A 118 23.33 -2.21 -7.84
C GLY A 118 24.68 -2.94 -7.83
N ASP A 119 25.67 -2.34 -8.51
CA ASP A 119 26.98 -2.93 -8.78
C ASP A 119 28.03 -2.72 -7.66
N SER A 120 27.60 -2.36 -6.45
CA SER A 120 28.54 -2.06 -5.37
C SER A 120 28.82 -3.29 -4.51
N ASP A 121 30.09 -3.70 -4.44
CA ASP A 121 30.59 -4.71 -3.50
C ASP A 121 30.26 -4.37 -2.02
N ALA A 122 30.00 -3.09 -1.72
CA ALA A 122 29.53 -2.61 -0.43
C ALA A 122 28.37 -1.60 -0.62
N PRO A 123 27.11 -2.03 -0.57
CA PRO A 123 25.98 -1.11 -0.69
C PRO A 123 25.99 -0.11 0.49
N PRO A 124 25.66 1.18 0.26
CA PRO A 124 25.62 2.16 1.33
C PRO A 124 24.58 1.77 2.38
N HIS A 125 24.79 2.15 3.63
CA HIS A 125 23.83 1.89 4.70
C HIS A 125 22.97 3.11 4.96
N GLY A 126 21.70 2.89 5.26
CA GLY A 126 20.72 3.93 5.51
C GLY A 126 19.81 3.59 6.68
N ARG A 127 19.16 4.63 7.22
CA ARG A 127 18.14 4.50 8.25
C ARG A 127 16.78 4.76 7.65
N VAL A 128 15.88 3.79 7.81
CA VAL A 128 14.51 3.87 7.29
C VAL A 128 13.51 3.80 8.43
N CYS A 129 12.45 4.59 8.30
CA CYS A 129 11.27 4.50 9.16
C CYS A 129 10.13 3.87 8.35
N LYS A 130 9.48 2.85 8.91
CA LYS A 130 8.29 2.22 8.34
C LYS A 130 7.10 2.62 9.20
N ILE A 131 6.07 3.16 8.56
CA ILE A 131 4.78 3.43 9.19
C ILE A 131 3.73 2.56 8.50
N THR A 132 2.85 1.94 9.27
CA THR A 132 1.84 1.01 8.77
C THR A 132 0.51 1.27 9.45
N TRP A 133 -0.54 1.37 8.64
CA TRP A 133 -1.93 1.37 9.10
C TRP A 133 -2.61 0.11 8.57
N GLN A 134 -3.43 -0.54 9.40
CA GLN A 134 -4.16 -1.76 9.03
C GLN A 134 -5.63 -1.60 9.40
N GLY A 135 -6.51 -1.80 8.43
CA GLY A 135 -7.94 -1.58 8.61
C GLY A 135 -8.66 -1.37 7.29
N PHE A 136 -9.89 -0.87 7.38
CA PHE A 136 -10.71 -0.56 6.23
C PHE A 136 -10.69 0.94 5.92
N PHE A 137 -9.92 1.32 4.92
CA PHE A 137 -9.72 2.73 4.53
C PHE A 137 -10.37 3.04 3.19
N THR A 138 -10.82 4.29 3.05
CA THR A 138 -11.26 4.81 1.76
C THR A 138 -10.06 5.18 0.89
N SER A 139 -10.25 5.18 -0.43
CA SER A 139 -9.25 5.71 -1.38
C SER A 139 -8.96 7.19 -1.14
N SER A 140 -9.94 7.97 -0.67
CA SER A 140 -9.75 9.37 -0.29
C SER A 140 -8.77 9.52 0.88
N TRP A 141 -8.83 8.64 1.89
CA TRP A 141 -7.90 8.66 3.01
C TRP A 141 -6.47 8.36 2.55
N VAL A 142 -6.26 7.31 1.75
CA VAL A 142 -4.93 6.95 1.20
C VAL A 142 -4.35 8.10 0.38
N ARG A 143 -5.16 8.73 -0.47
CA ARG A 143 -4.76 9.91 -1.24
C ARG A 143 -4.37 11.08 -0.34
N SER A 144 -5.12 11.35 0.73
CA SER A 144 -4.78 12.39 1.70
C SER A 144 -3.44 12.11 2.39
N VAL A 145 -3.15 10.86 2.75
CA VAL A 145 -1.84 10.47 3.32
C VAL A 145 -0.71 10.77 2.33
N LEU A 146 -0.86 10.41 1.06
CA LEU A 146 0.14 10.69 0.02
C LEU A 146 0.38 12.20 -0.13
N ILE A 147 -0.68 13.00 -0.24
CA ILE A 147 -0.59 14.46 -0.38
C ILE A 147 0.08 15.10 0.85
N ASN A 148 -0.34 14.70 2.05
CA ASN A 148 0.24 15.22 3.28
C ASN A 148 1.72 14.84 3.42
N THR A 149 2.11 13.63 2.99
CA THR A 149 3.51 13.18 2.96
C THR A 149 4.35 14.00 1.99
N LEU A 150 3.82 14.25 0.78
CA LEU A 150 4.47 15.10 -0.22
C LEU A 150 4.69 16.53 0.27
N ALA A 151 3.73 17.07 1.02
CA ALA A 151 3.81 18.42 1.59
C ALA A 151 4.74 18.51 2.81
N ALA A 152 4.81 17.46 3.63
CA ALA A 152 5.60 17.43 4.86
C ALA A 152 7.09 17.16 4.60
N LEU A 153 7.43 16.38 3.58
CA LEU A 153 8.81 15.97 3.30
C LEU A 153 9.50 16.90 2.29
N PRO A 154 10.78 17.25 2.50
CA PRO A 154 11.56 18.04 1.54
C PRO A 154 11.54 17.42 0.14
N SER A 155 11.55 18.24 -0.91
CA SER A 155 11.41 17.77 -2.31
C SER A 155 12.51 16.82 -2.77
N ARG A 156 13.69 16.84 -2.12
CA ARG A 156 14.82 15.96 -2.41
C ARG A 156 14.84 14.68 -1.59
N SER A 157 13.97 14.56 -0.59
CA SER A 157 13.88 13.36 0.25
C SER A 157 13.10 12.27 -0.48
N TRP A 158 13.60 11.05 -0.49
CA TRP A 158 12.85 9.92 -1.01
C TRP A 158 11.79 9.47 0.01
N PHE A 159 10.70 8.90 -0.49
CA PHE A 159 9.76 8.12 0.32
C PHE A 159 9.00 7.14 -0.57
N SER A 160 8.53 6.05 0.02
CA SER A 160 7.62 5.12 -0.63
C SER A 160 6.33 4.99 0.16
N LEU A 161 5.21 4.93 -0.54
CA LEU A 161 3.89 4.66 0.01
C LEU A 161 3.29 3.49 -0.77
N SER A 162 2.78 2.49 -0.06
CA SER A 162 2.07 1.37 -0.65
C SER A 162 0.72 1.20 0.04
N ALA A 163 -0.30 0.86 -0.75
CA ALA A 163 -1.64 0.54 -0.30
C ALA A 163 -2.10 -0.76 -0.95
N THR A 164 -2.46 -1.73 -0.12
CA THR A 164 -2.97 -3.05 -0.53
C THR A 164 -4.46 -3.15 -0.23
N SER A 165 -5.20 -3.81 -1.13
CA SER A 165 -6.63 -4.09 -0.94
C SER A 165 -6.84 -5.40 -0.18
N PHE A 166 -8.08 -5.69 0.21
CA PHE A 166 -8.40 -6.97 0.82
C PHE A 166 -8.17 -8.10 -0.17
N ALA A 167 -7.51 -9.15 0.30
CA ALA A 167 -7.41 -10.41 -0.40
C ALA A 167 -8.80 -10.93 -0.77
N LYS A 168 -8.99 -11.31 -2.03
CA LYS A 168 -10.21 -11.93 -2.54
C LYS A 168 -9.93 -13.38 -2.93
N GLY A 169 -10.99 -14.20 -2.90
CA GLY A 169 -10.92 -15.60 -3.31
C GLY A 169 -10.09 -16.48 -2.37
N MET A 170 -9.89 -17.74 -2.76
CA MET A 170 -9.09 -18.70 -1.98
C MET A 170 -7.58 -18.54 -2.20
N ALA A 171 -7.16 -17.97 -3.34
CA ALA A 171 -5.76 -17.69 -3.65
C ALA A 171 -5.20 -16.50 -2.85
N GLY A 172 -6.08 -15.66 -2.31
CA GLY A 172 -5.70 -14.51 -1.50
C GLY A 172 -5.24 -13.31 -2.34
N ASP A 173 -5.67 -13.23 -3.59
CA ASP A 173 -5.23 -12.19 -4.52
C ASP A 173 -5.69 -10.82 -4.02
N SER A 174 -4.72 -9.93 -3.81
CA SER A 174 -4.94 -8.54 -3.42
C SER A 174 -4.37 -7.62 -4.47
N GLY A 175 -5.11 -6.56 -4.79
CA GLY A 175 -4.57 -5.46 -5.58
C GLY A 175 -3.63 -4.60 -4.74
N GLU A 176 -2.59 -4.06 -5.35
CA GLU A 176 -1.67 -3.12 -4.72
C GLU A 176 -1.43 -1.92 -5.62
N VAL A 177 -1.33 -0.75 -5.00
CA VAL A 177 -0.69 0.42 -5.62
C VAL A 177 0.50 0.83 -4.77
N ALA A 178 1.68 0.94 -5.38
CA ALA A 178 2.89 1.44 -4.75
C ALA A 178 3.39 2.70 -5.47
N PHE A 179 3.80 3.69 -4.69
CA PHE A 179 4.31 4.97 -5.14
C PHE A 179 5.71 5.17 -4.56
N LEU A 180 6.65 5.64 -5.37
CA LEU A 180 7.98 6.05 -4.95
C LEU A 180 8.29 7.45 -5.49
N ARG A 181 8.72 8.33 -4.60
CA ARG A 181 9.47 9.54 -4.97
C ARG A 181 10.96 9.23 -4.80
N PRO A 182 11.74 9.10 -5.89
CA PRO A 182 13.18 8.89 -5.82
C PRO A 182 13.90 10.12 -5.22
N PRO A 183 15.11 9.94 -4.66
CA PRO A 183 15.91 11.06 -4.17
C PRO A 183 16.39 11.92 -5.33
N GLU A 184 16.57 13.22 -5.08
CA GLU A 184 17.25 14.17 -5.98
C GLU A 184 16.68 14.31 -7.43
N SER A 185 15.56 13.70 -7.76
CA SER A 185 14.87 13.83 -9.05
C SER A 185 13.49 14.52 -8.88
N PRO A 186 13.44 15.84 -8.70
CA PRO A 186 12.19 16.55 -8.44
C PRO A 186 11.24 16.41 -9.64
N GLY A 187 10.02 15.95 -9.38
CA GLY A 187 8.98 15.78 -10.40
C GLY A 187 8.95 14.42 -11.10
N HIS A 188 9.92 13.54 -10.82
CA HIS A 188 9.90 12.16 -11.29
C HIS A 188 9.32 11.26 -10.20
N TYR A 189 8.49 10.30 -10.61
CA TYR A 189 7.82 9.36 -9.70
C TYR A 189 7.73 8.00 -10.37
N LEU A 190 7.81 6.93 -9.57
CA LEU A 190 7.49 5.58 -10.01
C LEU A 190 6.19 5.14 -9.35
N LEU A 191 5.35 4.49 -10.15
CA LEU A 191 4.05 3.96 -9.74
C LEU A 191 3.97 2.52 -10.23
N TRP A 192 3.72 1.60 -9.30
CA TRP A 192 3.39 0.22 -9.61
C TRP A 192 1.92 -0.02 -9.31
N GLU A 193 1.23 -0.72 -10.23
CA GLU A 193 -0.14 -1.18 -10.06
C GLU A 193 -0.13 -2.70 -10.23
N ILE A 194 -0.40 -3.42 -9.15
CA ILE A 194 -0.62 -4.86 -9.16
C ILE A 194 -2.12 -5.07 -9.13
N ARG A 195 -2.65 -5.70 -10.18
CA ARG A 195 -4.07 -6.01 -10.28
C ARG A 195 -4.33 -7.37 -9.67
N SER A 196 -5.39 -7.46 -8.86
CA SER A 196 -5.98 -8.76 -8.53
C SER A 196 -6.71 -9.26 -9.77
N ASP A 197 -6.51 -10.53 -10.14
CA ASP A 197 -7.32 -11.17 -11.17
C ASP A 197 -8.80 -11.18 -10.73
N GLU A 198 -9.72 -10.86 -11.65
CA GLU A 198 -11.18 -10.82 -11.41
C GLU A 198 -11.82 -12.21 -11.42
#